data_AF-A0A3N5ZFJ6-F1
#
_entry.id   AF-A0A3N5ZFJ6-F1
#
_cell.length_a   1.000
_cell.length_b   1.000
_cell.length_c   1.000
_cell.angle_alpha   90.00
_cell.angle_beta   90.00
_cell.angle_gamma   90.00
#
_symmetry.space_group_name_H-M   'P 1'
#
loop_
_entity.id
_entity.type
_entity.pdbx_description
1 polymer ?
#
loop_
_entity_poly.entity_id
_entity_poly.type
_entity_poly.pdbx_seq_one_letter_code
_entity_poly.pdbx_strand_id
1 'polypeptide(L)'
;MVRNRMALLVFIAFSLSSLHVLGQAVWQVQKKPAAIQVDGFVQEWDAVTGLTLQAGAPGVRAEAITQSDDVTVVAKAAWDQENLYVALEWKDNTWDIERVLRQQAVWLTPQQQRRERMLFYDYLRFQMIDVEFDYLLWLSPRIENRGPFSWSRLLSGAKRMERATSPPAISARQQGGTATVEILLAWQELKTKPKAGKTLPLTLLVADSDLPGKPLELKLSQLKSLVWDGVIKLAE
;
A
#
# COMPACT_ATOMS: atom_id res chain seq x y z
N MET A 1 20.35 -59.79 49.49
CA MET A 1 20.36 -59.96 48.03
C MET A 1 19.27 -59.05 47.46
N VAL A 2 19.69 -57.93 46.89
CA VAL A 2 18.88 -56.73 46.60
C VAL A 2 18.16 -56.89 45.26
N ARG A 3 16.86 -56.58 45.22
CA ARG A 3 16.04 -56.58 43.99
C ARG A 3 15.75 -55.13 43.59
N ASN A 4 16.42 -54.66 42.54
CA ASN A 4 16.30 -53.32 41.97
C ASN A 4 14.88 -53.05 41.47
N ARG A 5 14.28 -51.95 41.93
CA ARG A 5 13.11 -51.31 41.32
C ARG A 5 13.62 -50.25 40.35
N MET A 6 13.34 -50.42 39.06
CA MET A 6 13.62 -49.43 38.03
C MET A 6 12.41 -48.51 37.90
N ALA A 7 12.56 -47.25 38.31
CA ALA A 7 11.57 -46.20 38.10
C ALA A 7 11.89 -45.48 36.78
N LEU A 8 10.93 -45.51 35.85
CA LEU A 8 11.01 -44.84 34.56
C LEU A 8 10.61 -43.36 34.75
N LEU A 9 11.59 -42.45 34.69
CA LEU A 9 11.37 -41.00 34.65
C LEU A 9 11.05 -40.58 33.21
N VAL A 10 9.82 -40.20 32.95
CA VAL A 10 9.41 -39.54 31.69
C VAL A 10 9.62 -38.03 31.85
N PHE A 11 10.65 -37.50 31.19
CA PHE A 11 10.84 -36.07 31.04
C PHE A 11 9.90 -35.56 29.95
N ILE A 12 8.82 -34.88 30.36
CA ILE A 12 8.00 -34.07 29.44
C ILE A 12 8.76 -32.76 29.21
N ALA A 13 9.43 -32.66 28.07
CA ALA A 13 9.97 -31.40 27.58
C ALA A 13 8.79 -30.50 27.19
N PHE A 14 8.47 -29.53 28.03
CA PHE A 14 7.64 -28.39 27.66
C PHE A 14 8.42 -27.56 26.63
N SER A 15 8.13 -27.78 25.34
CA SER A 15 8.50 -26.82 24.31
C SER A 15 7.71 -25.54 24.59
N LEU A 16 8.41 -24.49 25.04
CA LEU A 16 7.88 -23.14 24.98
C LEU A 16 7.68 -22.78 23.50
N SER A 17 6.49 -23.04 22.99
CA SER A 17 6.01 -22.37 21.80
C SER A 17 5.86 -20.91 22.18
N SER A 18 6.81 -20.10 21.73
CA SER A 18 6.71 -18.65 21.69
C SER A 18 5.43 -18.28 20.96
N LEU A 19 4.38 -17.97 21.72
CA LEU A 19 3.20 -17.26 21.26
C LEU A 19 3.69 -15.99 20.58
N HIS A 20 3.72 -16.00 19.25
CA HIS A 20 3.86 -14.78 18.48
C HIS A 20 2.56 -14.02 18.74
N VAL A 21 2.61 -13.08 19.67
CA VAL A 21 1.67 -11.96 19.65
C VAL A 21 1.86 -11.35 18.27
N LEU A 22 0.91 -11.58 17.38
CA LEU A 22 0.87 -11.01 16.03
C LEU A 22 0.81 -9.48 16.18
N GLY A 23 1.98 -8.86 16.31
CA GLY A 23 2.11 -7.42 16.24
C GLY A 23 1.70 -6.98 14.85
N GLN A 24 0.76 -6.04 14.76
CA GLN A 24 0.43 -5.38 13.51
C GLN A 24 1.72 -4.81 12.90
N ALA A 25 1.94 -5.01 11.58
CA ALA A 25 3.11 -4.48 10.91
C ALA A 25 3.16 -2.96 11.07
N VAL A 26 4.31 -2.42 11.51
CA VAL A 26 4.48 -0.99 11.78
C VAL A 26 5.47 -0.40 10.79
N TRP A 27 5.02 0.59 10.02
CA TRP A 27 5.88 1.43 9.20
C TRP A 27 6.18 2.74 9.93
N GLN A 28 7.43 2.91 10.37
CA GLN A 28 7.87 4.14 11.03
C GLN A 28 8.04 5.25 9.98
N VAL A 29 7.23 6.30 10.10
CA VAL A 29 7.27 7.47 9.22
C VAL A 29 8.02 8.56 9.96
N GLN A 30 9.24 8.85 9.53
CA GLN A 30 10.10 9.84 10.17
C GLN A 30 9.59 11.25 9.91
N LYS A 31 9.86 12.16 10.83
CA LYS A 31 9.67 13.57 10.54
C LYS A 31 10.58 13.98 9.37
N LYS A 32 10.10 14.84 8.47
CA LYS A 32 10.84 15.16 7.24
C LYS A 32 12.26 15.67 7.57
N PRO A 33 13.32 15.04 7.04
CA PRO A 33 14.70 15.39 7.39
C PRO A 33 15.19 16.65 6.66
N ALA A 34 14.57 16.97 5.53
CA ALA A 34 14.88 18.13 4.68
C ALA A 34 13.57 18.68 4.06
N ALA A 35 13.68 19.76 3.28
CA ALA A 35 12.58 20.22 2.46
C ALA A 35 12.30 19.18 1.37
N ILE A 36 11.09 18.63 1.37
CA ILE A 36 10.61 17.69 0.34
C ILE A 36 9.85 18.49 -0.72
N GLN A 37 10.20 18.32 -1.99
CA GLN A 37 9.54 18.93 -3.14
C GLN A 37 8.79 17.88 -3.93
N VAL A 38 7.48 18.07 -4.12
CA VAL A 38 6.65 17.12 -4.90
C VAL A 38 6.79 17.46 -6.38
N ASP A 39 7.90 17.06 -6.99
CA ASP A 39 8.27 17.37 -8.36
C ASP A 39 8.53 16.11 -9.24
N GLY A 40 8.39 14.94 -8.63
CA GLY A 40 8.53 13.59 -9.19
C GLY A 40 9.95 13.03 -9.11
N PHE A 41 10.90 13.75 -8.52
CA PHE A 41 12.29 13.33 -8.32
C PHE A 41 12.50 12.76 -6.91
N VAL A 42 12.84 11.48 -6.82
CA VAL A 42 12.91 10.78 -5.52
C VAL A 42 14.31 10.79 -4.87
N GLN A 43 15.28 11.51 -5.44
CA GLN A 43 16.67 11.52 -4.94
C GLN A 43 16.77 12.03 -3.49
N GLU A 44 15.94 13.01 -3.10
CA GLU A 44 15.90 13.53 -1.74
C GLU A 44 15.39 12.50 -0.70
N TRP A 45 14.85 11.39 -1.17
CA TRP A 45 14.32 10.30 -0.34
C TRP A 45 15.32 9.18 -0.07
N ASP A 46 16.55 9.24 -0.58
CA ASP A 46 17.54 8.16 -0.46
C ASP A 46 17.89 7.80 1.00
N ALA A 47 17.80 8.77 1.91
CA ALA A 47 18.02 8.55 3.34
C ALA A 47 16.77 8.01 4.08
N VAL A 48 15.60 7.98 3.43
CA VAL A 48 14.34 7.54 4.04
C VAL A 48 14.17 6.03 3.84
N THR A 49 14.02 5.29 4.94
CA THR A 49 13.76 3.84 4.88
C THR A 49 12.39 3.58 4.24
N GLY A 50 12.40 2.78 3.18
CA GLY A 50 11.19 2.39 2.46
C GLY A 50 10.58 1.08 2.94
N LEU A 51 9.26 0.98 2.83
CA LEU A 51 8.51 -0.27 2.83
C LEU A 51 8.55 -0.86 1.42
N THR A 52 9.04 -2.10 1.28
CA THR A 52 9.08 -2.79 -0.02
C THR A 52 7.86 -3.68 -0.18
N LEU A 53 7.08 -3.44 -1.23
CA LEU A 53 5.97 -4.26 -1.71
C LEU A 53 6.50 -5.12 -2.86
N GLN A 54 6.76 -6.38 -2.60
CA GLN A 54 7.13 -7.39 -3.60
C GLN A 54 6.72 -8.79 -3.08
N ALA A 55 6.62 -9.77 -3.97
CA ALA A 55 6.39 -11.15 -3.57
C ALA A 55 7.50 -11.65 -2.62
N GLY A 56 7.10 -12.24 -1.49
CA GLY A 56 8.02 -12.75 -0.46
C GLY A 56 8.56 -11.71 0.52
N ALA A 57 8.24 -10.41 0.37
CA ALA A 57 8.63 -9.41 1.35
C ALA A 57 7.89 -9.57 2.69
N PRO A 58 8.52 -9.23 3.84
CA PRO A 58 7.90 -9.33 5.15
C PRO A 58 6.60 -8.51 5.25
N GLY A 59 5.51 -9.16 5.68
CA GLY A 59 4.21 -8.50 5.86
C GLY A 59 3.44 -8.22 4.57
N VAL A 60 3.95 -8.66 3.40
CA VAL A 60 3.27 -8.51 2.11
C VAL A 60 2.62 -9.84 1.73
N ARG A 61 1.32 -9.80 1.42
CA ARG A 61 0.59 -10.91 0.81
C ARG A 61 0.61 -10.73 -0.71
N ALA A 62 1.06 -11.73 -1.43
CA ALA A 62 1.00 -11.77 -2.88
C ALA A 62 -0.16 -12.66 -3.34
N GLU A 63 -0.99 -12.16 -4.24
CA GLU A 63 -2.07 -12.88 -4.91
C GLU A 63 -1.70 -13.05 -6.38
N ALA A 64 -1.55 -14.29 -6.83
CA ALA A 64 -1.14 -14.67 -8.19
C ALA A 64 0.23 -14.16 -8.70
N ILE A 65 0.94 -13.35 -7.92
CA ILE A 65 2.33 -12.94 -8.17
C ILE A 65 3.27 -13.93 -7.49
N THR A 66 4.16 -14.55 -8.26
CA THR A 66 5.09 -15.58 -7.76
C THR A 66 6.56 -15.18 -7.85
N GLN A 67 6.89 -14.23 -8.72
CA GLN A 67 8.24 -13.74 -8.93
C GLN A 67 8.37 -12.32 -8.40
N SER A 68 9.48 -11.99 -7.74
CA SER A 68 9.69 -10.67 -7.14
C SER A 68 9.91 -9.57 -8.17
N ASP A 69 10.38 -9.93 -9.38
CA ASP A 69 10.64 -9.02 -10.50
C ASP A 69 9.42 -8.84 -11.42
N ASP A 70 8.29 -9.47 -11.11
CA ASP A 70 7.00 -9.24 -11.78
C ASP A 70 6.57 -7.77 -11.57
N VAL A 71 6.39 -7.42 -10.31
CA VAL A 71 6.13 -6.05 -9.86
C VAL A 71 6.78 -5.80 -8.51
N THR A 72 7.39 -4.63 -8.35
CA THR A 72 7.97 -4.15 -7.09
C THR A 72 7.65 -2.67 -6.89
N VAL A 73 7.15 -2.32 -5.71
CA VAL A 73 6.97 -0.93 -5.29
C VAL A 73 7.72 -0.69 -3.99
N VAL A 74 8.63 0.29 -3.98
CA VAL A 74 9.23 0.80 -2.76
C VAL A 74 8.50 2.08 -2.36
N ALA A 75 7.80 2.04 -1.24
CA ALA A 75 7.12 3.18 -0.67
C ALA A 75 7.95 3.81 0.45
N LYS A 76 8.24 5.10 0.34
CA LYS A 76 8.92 5.91 1.36
C LYS A 76 7.93 6.96 1.86
N ALA A 77 8.01 7.31 3.14
CA ALA A 77 7.11 8.30 3.70
C ALA A 77 7.82 9.15 4.76
N ALA A 78 7.42 10.42 4.81
CA ALA A 78 7.87 11.39 5.80
C ALA A 78 6.70 12.28 6.19
N TRP A 79 6.79 12.95 7.35
CA TRP A 79 5.72 13.85 7.80
C TRP A 79 6.23 15.15 8.41
N ASP A 80 5.38 16.17 8.42
CA ASP A 80 5.55 17.37 9.23
C ASP A 80 4.20 17.81 9.83
N GLN A 81 4.15 19.01 10.43
CA GLN A 81 2.94 19.51 11.07
C GLN A 81 1.77 19.77 10.12
N GLU A 82 2.02 19.87 8.82
CA GLU A 82 1.04 20.24 7.79
C GLU A 82 0.69 19.07 6.87
N ASN A 83 1.67 18.23 6.53
CA ASN A 83 1.55 17.23 5.47
C ASN A 83 2.14 15.86 5.83
N LEU A 84 1.55 14.83 5.21
CA LEU A 84 2.15 13.53 4.97
C LEU A 84 2.67 13.50 3.54
N TYR A 85 3.94 13.13 3.38
CA TYR A 85 4.59 12.97 2.09
C TYR A 85 4.81 11.49 1.85
N VAL A 86 4.53 11.02 0.63
CA VAL A 86 4.78 9.65 0.20
C VAL A 86 5.49 9.67 -1.14
N ALA A 87 6.60 8.95 -1.25
CA ALA A 87 7.29 8.68 -2.50
C ALA A 87 7.18 7.19 -2.83
N LEU A 88 7.00 6.89 -4.11
CA LEU A 88 6.89 5.56 -4.67
C LEU A 88 7.94 5.40 -5.77
N GLU A 89 8.68 4.31 -5.72
CA GLU A 89 9.50 3.81 -6.81
C GLU A 89 8.90 2.49 -7.29
N TRP A 90 8.36 2.47 -8.50
CA TRP A 90 7.59 1.35 -9.04
C TRP A 90 8.30 0.78 -10.28
N LYS A 91 8.64 -0.50 -10.18
CA LYS A 91 9.13 -1.33 -11.29
C LYS A 91 8.12 -2.40 -11.62
N ASP A 92 7.96 -2.64 -12.89
CA ASP A 92 7.01 -3.58 -13.45
C ASP A 92 7.60 -4.14 -14.74
N ASN A 93 7.39 -5.44 -14.98
CA ASN A 93 7.81 -6.07 -16.22
C ASN A 93 6.86 -5.72 -17.38
N THR A 94 5.59 -5.41 -17.10
CA THR A 94 4.54 -5.21 -18.10
C THR A 94 3.55 -4.15 -17.63
N TRP A 95 3.56 -2.99 -18.28
CA TRP A 95 2.64 -1.91 -17.92
C TRP A 95 1.30 -1.98 -18.69
N ASP A 96 0.20 -1.99 -17.95
CA ASP A 96 -1.19 -1.89 -18.37
C ASP A 96 -1.90 -0.77 -17.62
N ILE A 97 -1.55 0.44 -18.06
CA ILE A 97 -2.08 1.69 -17.53
C ILE A 97 -3.39 2.03 -18.24
N GLU A 98 -4.42 2.44 -17.50
CA GLU A 98 -5.67 2.95 -18.07
C GLU A 98 -6.30 4.01 -17.17
N ARG A 99 -6.89 5.05 -17.75
CA ARG A 99 -7.61 6.06 -16.96
C ARG A 99 -8.97 5.53 -16.53
N VAL A 100 -9.11 5.19 -15.26
CA VAL A 100 -10.42 4.89 -14.66
C VAL A 100 -11.01 6.13 -14.01
N LEU A 101 -12.12 6.65 -14.55
CA LEU A 101 -12.84 7.75 -13.93
C LEU A 101 -13.63 7.28 -12.71
N ARG A 102 -13.89 8.16 -11.75
CA ARG A 102 -14.68 7.86 -10.54
C ARG A 102 -16.04 7.20 -10.85
N GLN A 103 -16.74 7.66 -11.90
CA GLN A 103 -18.01 7.08 -12.33
C GLN A 103 -17.90 5.67 -12.93
N GLN A 104 -16.70 5.23 -13.29
CA GLN A 104 -16.37 3.92 -13.84
C GLN A 104 -15.65 3.02 -12.82
N ALA A 105 -15.41 3.51 -11.60
CA ALA A 105 -14.60 2.84 -10.58
C ALA A 105 -15.16 1.47 -10.16
N VAL A 106 -16.43 1.19 -10.46
CA VAL A 106 -17.06 -0.10 -10.26
C VAL A 106 -17.34 -0.75 -11.61
N TRP A 107 -16.89 -1.98 -11.76
CA TRP A 107 -17.29 -2.87 -12.84
C TRP A 107 -18.16 -4.00 -12.29
N LEU A 108 -19.18 -4.40 -13.05
CA LEU A 108 -20.01 -5.55 -12.74
C LEU A 108 -19.52 -6.72 -13.59
N THR A 109 -19.19 -7.84 -12.93
CA THR A 109 -18.84 -9.07 -13.63
C THR A 109 -20.03 -9.58 -14.45
N PRO A 110 -19.82 -10.50 -15.41
CA PRO A 110 -20.94 -11.18 -16.08
C PRO A 110 -21.94 -11.82 -15.10
N GLN A 111 -21.48 -12.22 -13.91
CA GLN A 111 -22.30 -12.76 -12.81
C GLN A 111 -22.88 -11.67 -11.88
N GLN A 112 -22.89 -10.40 -12.28
CA GLN A 112 -23.40 -9.25 -11.52
C GLN A 112 -22.68 -8.99 -10.18
N GLN A 113 -21.44 -9.47 -10.03
CA GLN A 113 -20.63 -9.16 -8.86
C GLN A 113 -19.90 -7.84 -9.05
N ARG A 114 -19.91 -6.99 -8.03
CA ARG A 114 -19.19 -5.70 -8.05
C ARG A 114 -17.70 -5.95 -7.85
N ARG A 115 -16.88 -5.33 -8.69
CA ARG A 115 -15.41 -5.27 -8.57
C ARG A 115 -14.95 -3.82 -8.73
N GLU A 116 -13.84 -3.50 -8.09
CA GLU A 116 -13.17 -2.22 -8.32
C GLU A 116 -12.43 -2.29 -9.66
N ARG A 117 -12.76 -1.39 -10.58
CA ARG A 117 -12.23 -1.43 -11.95
C ARG A 117 -10.71 -1.17 -12.01
N MET A 118 -10.17 -0.49 -11.01
CA MET A 118 -8.73 -0.23 -10.89
C MET A 118 -7.92 -1.52 -10.69
N LEU A 119 -8.52 -2.60 -10.17
CA LEU A 119 -7.82 -3.88 -9.97
C LEU A 119 -7.40 -4.56 -11.28
N PHE A 120 -7.94 -4.13 -12.42
CA PHE A 120 -7.69 -4.72 -13.74
C PHE A 120 -6.55 -4.02 -14.51
N TYR A 121 -5.84 -3.10 -13.87
CA TYR A 121 -4.81 -2.23 -14.45
C TYR A 121 -3.77 -1.96 -13.36
N ASP A 122 -2.63 -1.39 -13.74
CA ASP A 122 -1.59 -1.10 -12.75
C ASP A 122 -1.97 0.12 -11.93
N TYR A 123 -2.40 -0.17 -10.70
CA TYR A 123 -2.89 0.82 -9.76
C TYR A 123 -2.44 0.50 -8.35
N LEU A 124 -1.95 1.53 -7.65
CA LEU A 124 -1.78 1.52 -6.22
C LEU A 124 -3.05 2.06 -5.55
N ARG A 125 -3.56 1.29 -4.59
CA ARG A 125 -4.52 1.70 -3.58
C ARG A 125 -3.76 2.11 -2.32
N PHE A 126 -3.94 3.35 -1.90
CA PHE A 126 -3.54 3.84 -0.59
C PHE A 126 -4.81 4.09 0.21
N GLN A 127 -5.04 3.30 1.27
CA GLN A 127 -6.23 3.46 2.11
C GLN A 127 -5.86 3.62 3.57
N MET A 128 -6.22 4.76 4.15
CA MET A 128 -6.03 5.06 5.56
C MET A 128 -7.37 5.11 6.27
N ILE A 129 -7.53 4.27 7.29
CA ILE A 129 -8.78 4.13 8.02
C ILE A 129 -8.55 4.47 9.48
N ASP A 130 -9.33 5.41 9.97
CA ASP A 130 -9.41 5.81 11.36
C ASP A 130 -10.87 5.79 11.83
N VAL A 131 -11.11 5.94 13.13
CA VAL A 131 -12.48 6.07 13.66
C VAL A 131 -13.22 7.26 13.04
N GLU A 132 -12.50 8.36 12.76
CA GLU A 132 -13.08 9.60 12.23
C GLU A 132 -13.24 9.60 10.70
N PHE A 133 -12.37 8.88 9.98
CA PHE A 133 -12.32 8.95 8.52
C PHE A 133 -11.87 7.66 7.83
N ASP A 134 -12.26 7.50 6.58
CA ASP A 134 -11.77 6.47 5.66
C ASP A 134 -11.36 7.18 4.38
N TYR A 135 -10.04 7.34 4.22
CA TYR A 135 -9.44 7.98 3.07
C TYR A 135 -8.95 6.90 2.10
N LEU A 136 -9.39 7.00 0.85
CA LEU A 136 -9.00 6.12 -0.23
C LEU A 136 -8.40 6.96 -1.35
N LEU A 137 -7.22 6.57 -1.82
CA LEU A 137 -6.59 7.06 -3.04
C LEU A 137 -6.30 5.86 -3.94
N TRP A 138 -6.74 5.96 -5.19
CA TRP A 138 -6.29 5.12 -6.28
C TRP A 138 -5.37 5.93 -7.18
N LEU A 139 -4.21 5.37 -7.52
CA LEU A 139 -3.17 6.02 -8.28
C LEU A 139 -2.52 5.04 -9.25
N SER A 140 -2.48 5.40 -10.53
CA SER A 140 -1.66 4.75 -11.54
C SER A 140 -0.43 5.62 -11.83
N PRO A 141 0.76 5.05 -12.06
CA PRO A 141 1.98 5.81 -12.31
C PRO A 141 1.93 6.48 -13.68
N ARG A 142 3.00 7.24 -13.99
CA ARG A 142 3.20 7.78 -15.33
C ARG A 142 4.10 6.86 -16.14
N ILE A 143 3.60 6.32 -17.25
CA ILE A 143 4.33 5.44 -18.16
C ILE A 143 4.05 5.86 -19.60
N GLU A 144 5.10 6.00 -20.42
CA GLU A 144 5.01 6.32 -21.85
C GLU A 144 4.12 7.54 -22.14
N ASN A 145 4.26 8.58 -21.32
CA ASN A 145 3.47 9.82 -21.34
C ASN A 145 1.97 9.66 -21.01
N ARG A 146 1.53 8.48 -20.56
CA ARG A 146 0.19 8.26 -20.00
C ARG A 146 0.23 8.39 -18.48
N GLY A 147 -0.79 9.02 -17.89
CA GLY A 147 -0.86 9.22 -16.45
C GLY A 147 0.01 10.38 -15.92
N PRO A 148 0.15 10.51 -14.58
CA PRO A 148 -0.48 9.65 -13.59
C PRO A 148 -2.01 9.82 -13.60
N PHE A 149 -2.74 8.74 -13.33
CA PHE A 149 -4.20 8.81 -13.19
C PHE A 149 -4.55 8.56 -11.74
N SER A 150 -5.37 9.44 -11.16
CA SER A 150 -5.77 9.27 -9.77
C SER A 150 -7.19 9.75 -9.53
N TRP A 151 -7.78 9.21 -8.47
CA TRP A 151 -8.93 9.80 -7.82
C TRP A 151 -8.93 9.36 -6.36
N SER A 152 -9.48 10.21 -5.50
CA SER A 152 -9.56 9.96 -4.07
C SER A 152 -10.97 10.14 -3.54
N ARG A 153 -11.21 9.60 -2.36
CA ARG A 153 -12.46 9.74 -1.61
C ARG A 153 -12.16 9.81 -0.13
N LEU A 154 -12.83 10.72 0.57
CA LEU A 154 -12.86 10.77 2.03
C LEU A 154 -14.28 10.51 2.51
N LEU A 155 -14.45 9.45 3.29
CA LEU A 155 -15.66 9.22 4.09
C LEU A 155 -15.38 9.71 5.50
N SER A 156 -16.27 10.50 6.10
CA SER A 156 -16.04 11.03 7.45
C SER A 156 -17.29 11.05 8.33
N GLY A 157 -17.07 11.05 9.64
CA GLY A 157 -18.10 11.08 10.68
C GLY A 157 -18.81 9.73 10.85
N ALA A 158 -19.70 9.66 11.84
CA ALA A 158 -20.32 8.41 12.29
C ALA A 158 -21.04 7.60 11.18
N LYS A 159 -21.61 8.28 10.19
CA LYS A 159 -22.31 7.63 9.05
C LYS A 159 -21.43 7.37 7.83
N ARG A 160 -20.11 7.65 7.91
CA ARG A 160 -19.15 7.51 6.78
C ARG A 160 -19.66 8.17 5.50
N MET A 161 -20.14 9.40 5.62
CA MET A 161 -20.61 10.14 4.46
C MET A 161 -19.43 10.68 3.68
N GLU A 162 -19.51 10.62 2.35
CA GLU A 162 -18.50 11.19 1.48
C GLU A 162 -18.46 12.71 1.63
N ARG A 163 -17.24 13.25 1.70
CA ARG A 163 -16.97 14.68 1.81
C ARG A 163 -16.22 15.17 0.59
N ALA A 164 -16.47 16.42 0.23
CA ALA A 164 -15.60 17.14 -0.69
C ALA A 164 -14.22 17.29 -0.05
N THR A 165 -13.18 16.95 -0.81
CA THR A 165 -11.77 17.12 -0.46
C THR A 165 -11.03 17.67 -1.66
N SER A 166 -9.97 18.41 -1.40
CA SER A 166 -8.99 18.71 -2.44
C SER A 166 -8.29 17.41 -2.85
N PRO A 167 -8.07 17.14 -4.15
CA PRO A 167 -7.19 16.06 -4.56
C PRO A 167 -5.78 16.28 -3.96
N PRO A 168 -5.06 15.22 -3.57
CA PRO A 168 -3.67 15.36 -3.16
C PRO A 168 -2.83 15.93 -4.30
N ALA A 169 -1.77 16.67 -3.96
CA ALA A 169 -0.78 17.04 -4.95
C ALA A 169 0.03 15.78 -5.31
N ILE A 170 0.07 15.45 -6.60
CA ILE A 170 0.74 14.27 -7.13
C ILE A 170 1.67 14.71 -8.27
N SER A 171 2.93 14.31 -8.20
CA SER A 171 3.86 14.40 -9.33
C SER A 171 4.39 13.02 -9.67
N ALA A 172 4.54 12.72 -10.97
CA ALA A 172 5.04 11.43 -11.42
C ALA A 172 5.94 11.54 -12.64
N ARG A 173 6.97 10.69 -12.67
CA ARG A 173 7.95 10.59 -13.77
C ARG A 173 8.21 9.14 -14.12
N GLN A 174 8.91 8.96 -15.24
CA GLN A 174 9.45 7.68 -15.67
C GLN A 174 10.91 7.88 -16.06
N GLN A 175 11.79 7.03 -15.55
CA GLN A 175 13.21 7.02 -15.92
C GLN A 175 13.72 5.58 -15.95
N GLY A 176 14.32 5.16 -17.07
CA GLY A 176 14.96 3.85 -17.19
C GLY A 176 14.03 2.67 -16.88
N GLY A 177 12.76 2.75 -17.28
CA GLY A 177 11.75 1.71 -17.01
C GLY A 177 11.17 1.71 -15.58
N THR A 178 11.65 2.58 -14.70
CA THR A 178 11.09 2.78 -13.35
C THR A 178 10.16 3.99 -13.36
N ALA A 179 8.96 3.86 -12.80
CA ALA A 179 8.11 5.00 -12.50
C ALA A 179 8.38 5.51 -11.09
N THR A 180 8.40 6.84 -10.95
CA THR A 180 8.45 7.50 -9.65
C THR A 180 7.18 8.31 -9.46
N VAL A 181 6.65 8.29 -8.24
CA VAL A 181 5.49 9.11 -7.87
C VAL A 181 5.72 9.74 -6.50
N GLU A 182 5.39 11.01 -6.37
CA GLU A 182 5.36 11.71 -5.09
C GLU A 182 3.95 12.22 -4.82
N ILE A 183 3.52 12.09 -3.58
CA ILE A 183 2.17 12.42 -3.10
C ILE A 183 2.32 13.29 -1.86
N LEU A 184 1.63 14.42 -1.85
CA LEU A 184 1.47 15.27 -0.66
C LEU A 184 0.00 15.27 -0.23
N LEU A 185 -0.21 14.80 0.99
CA LEU A 185 -1.49 14.73 1.67
C LEU A 185 -1.50 15.73 2.83
N ALA A 186 -2.30 16.78 2.71
CA ALA A 186 -2.49 17.72 3.81
C ALA A 186 -3.27 17.07 4.95
N TRP A 187 -2.77 17.16 6.19
CA TRP A 187 -3.44 16.60 7.36
C TRP A 187 -4.83 17.18 7.59
N GLN A 188 -5.01 18.45 7.21
CA GLN A 188 -6.30 19.13 7.25
C GLN A 188 -7.34 18.45 6.35
N GLU A 189 -6.95 17.98 5.17
CA GLU A 189 -7.85 17.27 4.25
C GLU A 189 -8.22 15.89 4.81
N LEU A 190 -7.29 15.22 5.49
CA LEU A 190 -7.55 13.97 6.24
C LEU A 190 -8.36 14.18 7.53
N LYS A 191 -8.63 15.44 7.90
CA LYS A 191 -9.33 15.83 9.13
C LYS A 191 -8.72 15.26 10.40
N THR A 192 -7.40 15.15 10.41
CA THR A 192 -6.66 14.57 11.53
C THR A 192 -5.45 15.43 11.85
N LYS A 193 -5.08 15.57 13.12
CA LYS A 193 -3.88 16.32 13.51
C LYS A 193 -2.68 15.38 13.63
N PRO A 194 -1.52 15.72 13.06
CA PRO A 194 -0.33 14.92 13.23
C PRO A 194 0.27 15.13 14.62
N LYS A 195 0.87 14.08 15.18
CA LYS A 195 1.65 14.13 16.41
C LYS A 195 2.59 12.93 16.43
N ALA A 196 3.81 13.12 16.94
CA ALA A 196 4.70 12.00 17.21
C ALA A 196 4.02 10.93 18.07
N GLY A 197 4.27 9.67 17.73
CA GLY A 197 3.62 8.49 18.31
C GLY A 197 2.24 8.16 17.74
N LYS A 198 1.62 9.05 16.95
CA LYS A 198 0.32 8.77 16.33
C LYS A 198 0.43 7.60 15.37
N THR A 199 -0.50 6.66 15.51
CA THR A 199 -0.64 5.50 14.63
C THR A 199 -1.88 5.62 13.78
N LEU A 200 -1.78 5.31 12.49
CA LEU A 200 -2.91 5.30 11.56
C LEU A 200 -2.88 3.98 10.79
N PRO A 201 -3.95 3.16 10.85
CA PRO A 201 -4.09 1.99 9.98
C PRO A 201 -3.97 2.36 8.51
N LEU A 202 -3.18 1.57 7.79
CA LEU A 202 -2.91 1.76 6.37
C LEU A 202 -2.95 0.41 5.67
N THR A 203 -3.69 0.36 4.56
CA THR A 203 -3.60 -0.70 3.56
C THR A 203 -2.97 -0.12 2.30
N LEU A 204 -1.93 -0.77 1.83
CA LEU A 204 -1.37 -0.57 0.49
C LEU A 204 -1.71 -1.80 -0.34
N LEU A 205 -2.34 -1.60 -1.50
CA LEU A 205 -2.53 -2.66 -2.49
C LEU A 205 -1.93 -2.19 -3.81
N VAL A 206 -1.12 -3.02 -4.44
CA VAL A 206 -0.63 -2.84 -5.81
C VAL A 206 -1.39 -3.85 -6.67
N ALA A 207 -2.24 -3.37 -7.55
CA ALA A 207 -2.81 -4.17 -8.63
C ALA A 207 -1.83 -4.15 -9.79
N ASP A 208 -1.70 -5.31 -10.43
CA ASP A 208 -0.69 -5.62 -11.43
C ASP A 208 -1.37 -6.38 -12.58
N SER A 209 -1.19 -5.92 -13.82
CA SER A 209 -1.92 -6.48 -14.98
C SER A 209 -1.01 -6.61 -16.20
N ASP A 210 -0.64 -7.83 -16.56
CA ASP A 210 0.18 -8.07 -17.77
C ASP A 210 -0.63 -8.13 -19.08
N LEU A 211 -1.84 -7.55 -19.10
CA LEU A 211 -2.82 -7.78 -20.16
C LEU A 211 -3.25 -6.50 -20.89
N PRO A 212 -2.31 -5.67 -21.38
CA PRO A 212 -2.64 -4.41 -22.03
C PRO A 212 -3.55 -4.63 -23.25
N GLY A 213 -4.60 -3.81 -23.33
CA GLY A 213 -5.59 -3.84 -24.42
C GLY A 213 -6.54 -5.04 -24.40
N LYS A 214 -6.47 -5.93 -23.40
CA LYS A 214 -7.43 -7.03 -23.26
C LYS A 214 -8.74 -6.57 -22.58
N PRO A 215 -9.90 -7.15 -22.97
CA PRO A 215 -11.16 -6.94 -22.25
C PRO A 215 -11.09 -7.35 -20.78
N LEU A 216 -11.86 -6.67 -19.92
CA LEU A 216 -11.86 -6.91 -18.46
C LEU A 216 -12.28 -8.34 -18.09
N GLU A 217 -13.16 -8.95 -18.90
CA GLU A 217 -13.62 -10.32 -18.72
C GLU A 217 -12.48 -11.33 -18.78
N LEU A 218 -11.49 -11.11 -19.67
CA LEU A 218 -10.32 -11.97 -19.79
C LEU A 218 -9.33 -11.75 -18.64
N LYS A 219 -9.22 -10.49 -18.19
CA LYS A 219 -8.34 -10.10 -17.07
C LYS A 219 -8.80 -10.66 -15.73
N LEU A 220 -10.11 -10.88 -15.54
CA LEU A 220 -10.70 -11.33 -14.26
C LEU A 220 -10.04 -12.61 -13.70
N SER A 221 -9.65 -13.55 -14.55
CA SER A 221 -9.02 -14.81 -14.15
C SER A 221 -7.53 -14.70 -13.83
N GLN A 222 -6.93 -13.54 -14.11
CA GLN A 222 -5.50 -13.27 -14.04
C GLN A 222 -5.20 -12.03 -13.19
N LEU A 223 -6.13 -11.64 -12.32
CA LEU A 223 -5.90 -10.54 -11.38
C LEU A 223 -4.73 -10.89 -10.46
N LYS A 224 -3.76 -9.99 -10.41
CA LYS A 224 -2.58 -10.07 -9.55
C LYS A 224 -2.57 -8.92 -8.58
N SER A 225 -2.12 -9.16 -7.35
CA SER A 225 -1.91 -8.06 -6.41
C SER A 225 -0.87 -8.33 -5.34
N LEU A 226 -0.28 -7.25 -4.84
CA LEU A 226 0.48 -7.22 -3.60
C LEU A 226 -0.31 -6.43 -2.57
N VAL A 227 -0.46 -6.96 -1.35
CA VAL A 227 -1.20 -6.30 -0.27
C VAL A 227 -0.36 -6.25 0.99
N TRP A 228 -0.21 -5.05 1.54
CA TRP A 228 0.34 -4.83 2.87
C TRP A 228 -0.72 -4.17 3.76
N ASP A 229 -0.96 -4.77 4.91
CA ASP A 229 -1.87 -4.26 5.94
C ASP A 229 -1.05 -3.99 7.22
N GLY A 230 -1.09 -2.76 7.70
CA GLY A 230 -0.35 -2.38 8.91
C GLY A 230 -0.80 -1.06 9.50
N VAL A 231 0.10 -0.41 10.22
CA VAL A 231 -0.04 0.97 10.66
C VAL A 231 1.15 1.79 10.21
N ILE A 232 0.92 3.04 9.84
CA ILE A 232 1.96 4.05 9.90
C ILE A 232 2.05 4.57 11.33
N LYS A 233 3.27 4.74 11.85
CA LYS A 233 3.53 5.40 13.12
C LYS A 233 4.40 6.62 12.87
N LEU A 234 3.90 7.80 13.22
CA LEU A 234 4.64 9.05 13.10
C LEU A 234 5.75 9.06 14.15
N ALA A 235 7.01 8.95 13.73
CA ALA A 235 8.18 9.06 14.59
C ALA A 235 8.54 10.53 14.85
N GLU A 236 9.43 10.77 15.82
CA GLU A 236 9.88 12.12 16.19
C GLU A 236 10.72 12.81 15.10
#